data_AF-A0A937AMR5-F1
#
_entry.id   AF-A0A937AMR5-F1
#
_cell.length_a   1.000
_cell.length_b   1.000
_cell.length_c   1.000
_cell.angle_alpha   90.00
_cell.angle_beta   90.00
_cell.angle_gamma   90.00
#
_symmetry.space_group_name_H-M   'P 1'
#
loop_
_entity.id
_entity.type
_entity.pdbx_description
1 polymer ?
#
loop_
_entity_poly.entity_id
_entity_poly.type
_entity_poly.pdbx_seq_one_letter_code
_entity_poly.pdbx_strand_id
1 'polypeptide(L)'
;MAIFDIKLPNRILKALRLPQNNPRRQQIRVLKKLLRKARFTAFGQQYRFDEILLSKHPGKKFQELVPTFNYNTIHQEWWHKTLEGIPDICWPGKIRYYALS
;
A
#
# COMPACT_ATOMS: atom_id res chain seq x y z
N MET A 1 -4.25 -9.28 16.04
CA MET A 1 -4.10 -7.89 15.52
C MET A 1 -5.07 -7.02 16.30
N ALA A 2 -4.60 -5.93 16.92
CA ALA A 2 -5.51 -5.02 17.61
C ALA A 2 -6.42 -4.32 16.60
N ILE A 3 -7.73 -4.46 16.79
CA ILE A 3 -8.82 -3.93 15.95
C ILE A 3 -8.96 -2.40 16.11
N PHE A 4 -8.27 -1.82 17.10
CA PHE A 4 -8.28 -0.39 17.39
C PHE A 4 -6.85 0.19 17.34
N ASP A 5 -6.62 1.16 16.45
CA ASP A 5 -5.42 1.99 16.47
C ASP A 5 -5.63 3.08 17.54
N ILE A 6 -5.63 2.66 18.82
CA ILE A 6 -5.86 3.54 19.96
C ILE A 6 -4.69 4.54 20.03
N LYS A 7 -4.97 5.81 19.74
CA LYS A 7 -4.00 6.89 19.89
C LYS A 7 -3.84 7.23 21.36
N LEU A 8 -2.77 6.72 21.98
CA LEU A 8 -2.39 7.10 23.35
C LEU A 8 -1.70 8.47 23.36
N PRO A 9 -1.98 9.33 24.37
CA PRO A 9 -1.22 10.55 24.62
C PRO A 9 0.29 10.29 24.79
N ASN A 10 1.12 11.22 24.32
CA ASN A 10 2.59 11.09 24.35
C ASN A 10 3.16 10.85 25.76
N ARG A 11 2.49 11.37 26.81
CA ARG A 11 2.87 11.16 28.22
C ARG A 11 2.78 9.67 28.60
N ILE A 12 1.69 9.00 28.23
CA ILE A 12 1.46 7.57 28.49
C ILE A 12 2.46 6.74 27.66
N LEU A 13 2.67 7.09 26.39
CA LEU A 13 3.68 6.43 25.56
C LEU A 13 5.06 6.51 26.19
N LYS A 14 5.45 7.68 26.73
CA LYS A 14 6.75 7.87 27.38
C LYS A 14 6.86 7.05 28.67
N ALA A 15 5.81 7.04 29.51
CA ALA A 15 5.77 6.27 30.75
C ALA A 15 5.91 4.76 30.49
N LEU A 16 5.26 4.25 29.43
CA LEU A 16 5.31 2.85 29.02
C LEU A 16 6.52 2.50 28.13
N ARG A 17 7.43 3.46 27.88
CA ARG A 17 8.56 3.32 26.94
C ARG A 17 8.13 2.86 25.54
N LEU A 18 6.90 3.20 25.15
CA LEU A 18 6.36 2.92 23.84
C LEU A 18 6.84 3.96 22.82
N PRO A 19 7.09 3.56 21.57
CA PRO A 19 7.53 4.47 20.54
C PRO A 19 6.44 5.50 20.22
N GLN A 20 6.84 6.77 20.25
CA GLN A 20 6.00 7.94 20.02
C GLN A 20 5.39 7.95 18.62
N ASN A 21 4.33 8.75 18.47
CA ASN A 21 3.61 8.84 17.22
C ASN A 21 4.43 9.58 16.16
N ASN A 22 5.13 8.85 15.28
CA ASN A 22 5.96 9.40 14.22
C ASN A 22 5.25 9.24 12.85
N PRO A 23 4.94 10.35 12.14
CA PRO A 23 4.23 10.31 10.85
C PRO A 23 4.93 9.42 9.81
N ARG A 24 6.26 9.49 9.69
CA ARG A 24 7.04 8.67 8.75
C ARG A 24 6.88 7.18 9.05
N ARG A 25 6.94 6.81 10.33
CA ARG A 25 6.77 5.40 10.74
C ARG A 25 5.36 4.88 10.43
N GLN A 26 4.33 5.72 10.61
CA GLN A 26 2.96 5.38 10.24
C GLN A 26 2.81 5.18 8.72
N GLN A 27 3.33 6.12 7.92
CA GLN A 27 3.30 6.03 6.45
C GLN A 27 3.97 4.74 5.95
N ILE A 28 5.15 4.39 6.47
CA ILE A 28 5.83 3.13 6.12
C ILE A 28 5.01 1.90 6.56
N ARG A 29 4.33 1.95 7.71
CA ARG A 29 3.47 0.86 8.17
C ARG A 29 2.29 0.66 7.21
N VAL A 30 1.63 1.74 6.80
CA VAL A 30 0.52 1.71 5.84
C VAL A 30 1.00 1.20 4.48
N LEU A 31 2.12 1.71 3.97
CA LEU A 31 2.74 1.22 2.72
C LEU A 31 2.93 -0.30 2.77
N LYS A 32 3.60 -0.84 3.80
CA LYS A 32 3.79 -2.29 3.94
C LYS A 32 2.48 -3.06 4.00
N LYS A 33 1.44 -2.51 4.64
CA LYS A 33 0.11 -3.14 4.71
C LYS A 33 -0.51 -3.24 3.32
N LEU A 34 -0.46 -2.16 2.54
CA LEU A 34 -0.99 -2.10 1.17
C LEU A 34 -0.24 -3.08 0.25
N LEU A 35 1.10 -3.05 0.29
CA LEU A 35 1.93 -3.96 -0.52
C LEU A 35 1.67 -5.43 -0.19
N ARG A 36 1.57 -5.81 1.09
CA ARG A 36 1.25 -7.19 1.48
C ARG A 36 -0.11 -7.65 0.97
N LYS A 37 -1.09 -6.74 0.92
CA LYS A 37 -2.43 -7.08 0.43
C LYS A 37 -2.41 -7.25 -1.09
N ALA A 38 -1.71 -6.38 -1.82
CA ALA A 38 -1.71 -6.35 -3.27
C ALA A 38 -0.59 -7.19 -3.93
N ARG A 39 0.31 -7.82 -3.17
CA ARG A 39 1.49 -8.51 -3.76
C ARG A 39 1.18 -9.59 -4.79
N PHE A 40 0.01 -10.23 -4.70
CA PHE A 40 -0.40 -11.30 -5.61
C PHE A 40 -1.20 -10.81 -6.82
N THR A 41 -1.42 -9.51 -6.95
CA THR A 41 -2.07 -8.94 -8.13
C THR A 41 -1.06 -8.79 -9.27
N ALA A 42 -1.54 -8.67 -10.51
CA ALA A 42 -0.67 -8.46 -11.68
C ALA A 42 0.26 -7.24 -11.49
N PHE A 43 -0.27 -6.14 -10.95
CA PHE A 43 0.51 -4.95 -10.62
C PHE A 43 1.58 -5.24 -9.54
N GLY A 44 1.22 -5.97 -8.49
CA GLY A 44 2.13 -6.32 -7.40
C GLY A 44 3.27 -7.23 -7.85
N GLN A 45 2.99 -8.17 -8.75
CA GLN A 45 3.99 -9.05 -9.37
C GLN A 45 4.91 -8.26 -10.30
N GLN A 46 4.35 -7.45 -11.20
CA GLN A 46 5.10 -6.62 -12.14
C GLN A 46 6.12 -5.73 -11.45
N TYR A 47 5.73 -5.09 -10.34
CA TYR A 47 6.61 -4.20 -9.57
C TYR A 47 7.24 -4.85 -8.34
N ARG A 48 7.26 -6.20 -8.28
CA ARG A 48 8.04 -7.00 -7.32
C ARG A 48 7.77 -6.61 -5.86
N PHE A 49 6.50 -6.52 -5.47
CA PHE A 49 6.09 -6.08 -4.13
C PHE A 49 6.68 -6.93 -2.99
N ASP A 50 6.90 -8.24 -3.19
CA ASP A 50 7.57 -9.08 -2.21
C ASP A 50 9.01 -8.63 -1.93
N GLU A 51 9.76 -8.20 -2.94
CA GLU A 51 11.12 -7.69 -2.75
C GLU A 51 11.15 -6.35 -2.03
N ILE A 52 10.18 -5.48 -2.33
CA ILE A 52 10.01 -4.22 -1.60
C ILE A 52 9.76 -4.50 -0.12
N LEU A 53 8.96 -5.53 0.19
CA LEU A 53 8.65 -5.93 1.56
C LEU A 53 9.85 -6.52 2.32
N LEU A 54 10.76 -7.20 1.62
CA LEU A 54 12.00 -7.75 2.16
C LEU A 54 13.10 -6.69 2.35
N SER A 55 12.98 -5.53 1.69
CA SER A 55 13.97 -4.46 1.78
C SER A 55 14.06 -3.82 3.18
N LYS A 56 15.30 -3.49 3.59
CA LYS A 56 15.59 -2.65 4.76
C LYS A 56 14.97 -1.25 4.63
N HIS A 57 14.85 -0.74 3.40
CA HIS A 57 14.32 0.59 3.08
C HIS A 57 13.15 0.50 2.09
N PRO A 58 11.99 -0.03 2.53
CA PRO A 58 10.85 -0.35 1.66
C PRO A 58 10.28 0.88 0.93
N GLY A 59 10.25 2.05 1.57
CA GLY A 59 9.78 3.28 0.92
C GLY A 59 10.68 3.69 -0.25
N LYS A 60 12.00 3.58 -0.09
CA LYS A 60 12.98 3.89 -1.14
C LYS A 60 12.90 2.86 -2.27
N LYS A 61 12.80 1.57 -1.91
CA LYS A 61 12.68 0.49 -2.89
C LYS A 61 11.38 0.57 -3.70
N PHE A 62 10.29 1.00 -3.07
CA PHE A 62 9.03 1.27 -3.77
C PHE A 62 9.18 2.40 -4.79
N GLN A 63 9.82 3.51 -4.40
CA GLN A 63 10.07 4.64 -5.30
C GLN A 63 10.97 4.26 -6.50
N GLU A 64 11.90 3.32 -6.31
CA GLU A 64 12.77 2.82 -7.39
C GLU A 64 12.02 1.91 -8.36
N LEU A 65 11.10 1.07 -7.87
CA LEU A 65 10.47 0.03 -8.68
C LEU A 65 9.11 0.43 -9.27
N VAL A 66 8.35 1.31 -8.60
CA VAL A 66 7.00 1.68 -9.02
C VAL A 66 7.03 3.08 -9.63
N PRO A 67 6.75 3.23 -10.94
CA PRO A 67 6.73 4.54 -11.58
C PRO A 67 5.53 5.36 -11.09
N THR A 68 5.61 6.67 -11.26
CA THR A 68 4.47 7.55 -11.02
C THR A 68 3.53 7.52 -12.22
N PHE A 69 2.25 7.30 -11.97
CA PHE A 69 1.21 7.31 -12.99
C PHE A 69 0.37 8.57 -12.92
N ASN A 70 -0.10 9.03 -14.08
CA ASN A 70 -1.26 9.91 -14.17
C ASN A 70 -2.50 9.08 -14.51
N TYR A 71 -3.67 9.73 -14.59
CA TYR A 71 -4.93 9.04 -14.87
C TYR A 71 -4.91 8.26 -16.19
N ASN A 72 -4.42 8.90 -17.27
CA ASN A 72 -4.41 8.29 -18.59
C ASN A 72 -3.49 7.06 -18.63
N THR A 73 -2.29 7.15 -18.06
CA THR A 73 -1.32 6.05 -18.10
C THR A 73 -1.76 4.88 -17.22
N ILE A 74 -2.26 5.12 -16.00
CA ILE A 74 -2.75 4.01 -15.16
C ILE A 74 -3.99 3.34 -15.76
N HIS A 75 -4.85 4.11 -16.43
CA HIS A 75 -6.01 3.57 -17.10
C HIS A 75 -5.62 2.67 -18.27
N GLN A 76 -4.77 3.20 -19.16
CA GLN A 76 -4.29 2.50 -20.36
C GLN A 76 -3.49 1.23 -20.03
N GLU A 77 -2.68 1.24 -18.97
CA GLU A 77 -1.85 0.08 -18.63
C GLU A 77 -2.60 -0.93 -17.75
N TRP A 78 -3.45 -0.46 -16.85
CA TRP A 78 -3.99 -1.28 -15.76
C TRP A 78 -5.50 -1.23 -15.61
N TRP A 79 -6.11 -0.06 -15.38
CA TRP A 79 -7.51 -0.02 -14.97
C TRP A 79 -8.51 -0.49 -16.04
N HIS A 80 -8.21 -0.37 -17.33
CA HIS A 80 -9.08 -0.91 -18.39
C HIS A 80 -9.38 -2.40 -18.19
N LYS A 81 -8.38 -3.19 -17.76
CA LYS A 81 -8.53 -4.63 -17.45
C LYS A 81 -9.52 -4.88 -16.32
N THR A 82 -9.53 -3.98 -15.32
CA THR A 82 -10.50 -4.07 -14.22
C THR A 82 -11.91 -3.74 -14.68
N LEU A 83 -12.08 -2.80 -15.61
CA LEU A 83 -13.36 -2.41 -16.19
C LEU A 83 -13.95 -3.54 -17.05
N GLU A 84 -13.09 -4.32 -17.72
CA GLU A 84 -13.44 -5.57 -18.39
C GLU A 84 -13.80 -6.71 -17.41
N GLY A 85 -13.63 -6.47 -16.10
CA GLY A 85 -14.03 -7.39 -15.05
C GLY A 85 -12.97 -8.42 -14.66
N ILE A 86 -11.73 -8.26 -15.13
CA ILE A 86 -10.61 -9.14 -14.77
C ILE A 86 -10.22 -8.86 -13.30
N PRO A 87 -10.20 -9.88 -12.42
CA PRO A 87 -9.82 -9.71 -11.02
C PRO A 87 -8.31 -9.55 -10.85
N ASP A 88 -7.88 -9.12 -9.65
CA ASP A 88 -6.48 -9.18 -9.21
C ASP A 88 -5.49 -8.39 -10.11
N ILE A 89 -5.91 -7.23 -10.63
CA ILE A 89 -5.05 -6.35 -11.44
C ILE A 89 -4.20 -5.43 -10.53
N CYS A 90 -4.79 -4.35 -10.00
CA CYS A 90 -4.11 -3.43 -9.06
C CYS A 90 -4.48 -3.70 -7.59
N TRP A 91 -5.58 -4.40 -7.37
CA TRP A 91 -6.09 -4.71 -6.04
C TRP A 91 -6.73 -6.10 -6.03
N PRO A 92 -6.68 -6.85 -4.92
CA PRO A 92 -7.22 -8.19 -4.88
C PRO A 92 -8.73 -8.24 -5.11
N GLY A 93 -9.15 -9.26 -5.86
CA GLY A 93 -10.53 -9.52 -6.24
C GLY A 93 -11.01 -8.67 -7.41
N LYS A 94 -12.33 -8.73 -7.65
CA LYS A 94 -13.02 -7.96 -8.69
C LYS A 94 -13.50 -6.62 -8.15
N ILE A 95 -13.22 -5.53 -8.88
CA ILE A 95 -13.74 -4.20 -8.56
C ILE A 95 -15.21 -4.13 -8.96
N ARG A 96 -16.09 -3.73 -8.03
CA ARG A 96 -17.54 -3.68 -8.24
C ARG A 96 -18.10 -2.26 -8.39
N TYR A 97 -17.42 -1.29 -7.80
CA TYR A 97 -17.86 0.10 -7.74
C TYR A 97 -16.69 1.00 -8.08
N TYR A 98 -16.95 2.02 -8.87
CA TYR A 98 -15.98 3.04 -9.26
C TYR A 98 -16.47 4.38 -8.74
N ALA A 99 -15.56 5.14 -8.14
CA ALA A 99 -15.83 6.54 -7.84
C ALA A 99 -15.71 7.35 -9.13
N LEU A 100 -16.72 8.18 -9.42
CA LEU A 100 -16.63 9.19 -10.48
C LEU A 100 -15.89 10.40 -9.90
N SER A 101 -14.79 10.81 -10.55
CA SER A 101 -13.96 11.94 -10.13
C SER A 101 -13.70 12.88 -11.29
#